data_AF-A0A7J2KVJ0-F1
#
_entry.id   AF-A0A7J2KVJ0-F1
#
_cell.length_a   1.000
_cell.length_b   1.000
_cell.length_c   1.000
_cell.angle_alpha   90.00
_cell.angle_beta   90.00
_cell.angle_gamma   90.00
#
_symmetry.space_group_name_H-M   'P 1'
#
loop_
_entity.id
_entity.type
_entity.pdbx_description
1 polymer ?
#
loop_
_entity_poly.entity_id
_entity_poly.type
_entity_poly.pdbx_seq_one_letter_code
_entity_poly.pdbx_strand_id
1 'polypeptide(L)'
;MMLQKVHLLGAELEDNLLVVLVKKGEGGVIIGRHGKVAKHLEKMLGKKIRVLEVPYSYYDAALSILKPARILGINLLFQLKGKERYKVRVQKWGMIKLPSDISSLEKLLTRFMGKEVVLYFE
;
A
#
# COMPACT_ATOMS: atom_id res chain seq x y z
N MET A 1 29.83 10.41 7.27
CA MET A 1 28.55 9.88 6.78
C MET A 1 27.44 10.49 7.62
N MET A 2 26.55 11.33 7.05
CA MET A 2 25.40 11.86 7.80
C MET A 2 24.32 10.78 7.88
N LEU A 3 23.93 10.40 9.10
CA LEU A 3 22.79 9.53 9.33
C LEU A 3 21.50 10.36 9.13
N GLN A 4 20.63 9.91 8.23
CA GLN A 4 19.30 10.50 8.07
C GLN A 4 18.35 9.83 9.06
N LYS A 5 17.65 10.62 9.87
CA LYS A 5 16.64 10.12 10.81
C LYS A 5 15.31 9.91 10.08
N VAL A 6 14.59 8.86 10.45
CA VAL A 6 13.23 8.56 9.99
C VAL A 6 12.37 8.20 11.19
N HIS A 7 11.16 8.73 11.24
CA HIS A 7 10.18 8.42 12.26
C HIS A 7 9.23 7.34 11.74
N LEU A 8 9.38 6.12 12.26
CA LEU A 8 8.41 5.05 12.05
C LEU A 8 7.19 5.32 12.92
N LEU A 9 6.03 5.51 12.28
CA LEU A 9 4.76 5.73 12.95
C LEU A 9 4.02 4.42 13.21
N GLY A 10 4.33 3.39 12.43
CA GLY A 10 3.74 2.06 12.54
C GLY A 10 4.13 1.19 11.36
N ALA A 11 3.70 -0.06 11.37
CA ALA A 11 3.84 -0.96 10.23
C ALA A 11 2.74 -2.01 10.26
N GLU A 12 2.26 -2.38 9.07
CA GLU A 12 1.28 -3.44 8.86
C GLU A 12 1.90 -4.53 7.98
N LEU A 13 1.70 -5.78 8.38
CA LEU A 13 2.16 -6.94 7.65
C LEU A 13 0.96 -7.81 7.26
N GLU A 14 0.89 -8.19 5.99
CA GLU A 14 0.02 -9.24 5.49
C GLU A 14 0.80 -10.05 4.46
N ASP A 15 0.77 -11.38 4.59
CA ASP A 15 1.55 -12.30 3.75
C ASP A 15 3.04 -11.87 3.66
N ASN A 16 3.50 -11.51 2.45
CA ASN A 16 4.88 -11.10 2.21
C ASN A 16 5.04 -9.58 1.99
N LEU A 17 4.01 -8.78 2.32
CA LEU A 17 3.99 -7.34 2.11
C LEU A 17 3.98 -6.58 3.45
N LEU A 18 5.07 -5.87 3.73
CA LEU A 18 5.23 -4.96 4.85
C LEU A 18 4.96 -3.52 4.38
N VAL A 19 3.93 -2.89 4.93
CA VAL A 19 3.62 -1.48 4.70
C VAL A 19 4.08 -0.67 5.91
N VAL A 20 5.08 0.18 5.72
CA VAL A 20 5.67 1.01 6.77
C VAL A 20 5.07 2.41 6.73
N LEU A 21 4.57 2.89 7.86
CA LEU A 21 4.06 4.25 8.01
C LEU A 21 5.16 5.18 8.51
N VAL A 22 5.32 6.32 7.84
CA VAL A 22 6.30 7.35 8.20
C VAL A 22 5.68 8.74 8.16
N LYS A 23 6.37 9.73 8.72
CA LYS A 23 5.95 11.13 8.56
C LYS A 23 6.08 11.57 7.10
N LYS A 24 5.18 12.46 6.69
CA LYS A 24 5.25 13.11 5.37
C LYS A 24 6.62 13.74 5.11
N GLY A 25 7.17 13.46 3.92
CA GLY A 25 8.50 13.90 3.51
C GLY A 25 9.65 12.95 3.91
N GLU A 26 9.41 11.94 4.74
CA GLU A 26 10.46 10.99 5.18
C GLU A 26 10.50 9.69 4.38
N GLY A 27 9.50 9.40 3.54
CA GLY A 27 9.42 8.17 2.78
C GLY A 27 10.56 8.01 1.78
N GLY A 28 11.07 9.13 1.24
CA GLY A 28 12.25 9.17 0.40
C GLY A 28 13.50 8.60 1.06
N VAL A 29 13.63 8.70 2.39
CA VAL A 29 14.77 8.16 3.14
C VAL A 29 14.71 6.63 3.21
N ILE A 30 13.53 6.06 3.49
CA ILE A 30 13.34 4.59 3.48
C ILE A 30 13.50 4.02 2.07
N ILE A 31 12.97 4.70 1.06
CA ILE A 31 13.10 4.27 -0.33
C ILE A 31 14.58 4.34 -0.75
N GLY A 32 15.23 5.46 -0.47
CA GLY A 32 16.61 5.75 -0.85
C GLY A 32 16.77 5.96 -2.36
N ARG A 33 17.95 6.42 -2.79
CA ARG A 33 18.26 6.69 -4.20
C ARG A 33 18.05 5.42 -5.03
N HIS A 34 17.23 5.50 -6.09
CA HIS A 34 16.83 4.36 -6.94
C HIS A 34 16.22 3.15 -6.17
N GLY A 35 15.64 3.39 -5.00
CA GLY A 35 15.09 2.33 -4.17
C GLY A 35 16.15 1.48 -3.46
N LYS A 36 17.41 1.92 -3.38
CA LYS A 36 18.53 1.10 -2.86
C LYS A 36 18.30 0.66 -1.42
N VAL A 37 17.79 1.55 -0.57
CA VAL A 37 17.56 1.25 0.85
C VAL A 37 16.38 0.28 0.98
N ALA A 38 15.25 0.57 0.34
CA ALA A 38 14.10 -0.34 0.33
C ALA A 38 14.48 -1.74 -0.19
N LYS A 39 15.23 -1.85 -1.30
CA LYS A 39 15.70 -3.15 -1.83
C LYS A 39 16.61 -3.90 -0.85
N HIS A 40 17.45 -3.18 -0.11
CA HIS A 40 18.30 -3.79 0.91
C HIS A 40 17.46 -4.33 2.07
N LEU A 41 16.51 -3.52 2.55
CA LEU A 41 15.56 -3.94 3.58
C LEU A 41 14.69 -5.13 3.12
N GLU A 42 14.22 -5.13 1.87
CA GLU A 42 13.47 -6.27 1.30
C GLU A 42 14.29 -7.55 1.35
N LYS A 43 15.58 -7.47 0.97
CA LYS A 43 16.50 -8.62 0.99
C LYS A 43 16.79 -9.09 2.42
N MET A 44 16.95 -8.18 3.37
CA MET A 44 17.22 -8.51 4.77
C MET A 44 16.01 -9.15 5.46
N LEU A 45 14.81 -8.62 5.19
CA LEU A 45 13.58 -9.06 5.85
C LEU A 45 12.88 -10.21 5.12
N GLY A 46 13.29 -10.50 3.88
CA GLY A 46 12.62 -11.49 3.02
C GLY A 46 11.22 -11.06 2.55
N LYS A 47 10.86 -9.78 2.73
CA LYS A 47 9.52 -9.24 2.52
C LYS A 47 9.53 -8.10 1.51
N LYS A 48 8.46 -7.94 0.75
CA LYS A 48 8.22 -6.73 -0.03
C LYS A 48 7.89 -5.58 0.89
N ILE A 49 8.46 -4.41 0.60
CA ILE A 49 8.28 -3.23 1.44
C ILE A 49 7.56 -2.14 0.65
N ARG A 50 6.56 -1.54 1.29
CA ARG A 50 5.88 -0.32 0.85
C ARG A 50 5.98 0.73 1.94
N VAL A 51 5.96 1.98 1.53
CA VAL A 51 6.07 3.12 2.43
C VAL A 51 4.86 4.01 2.22
N LEU A 52 4.16 4.32 3.30
CA LEU A 52 3.01 5.21 3.30
C LEU A 52 3.30 6.40 4.22
N GLU A 53 3.17 7.60 3.67
CA GLU A 53 3.42 8.83 4.40
C GLU A 53 2.13 9.34 5.07
N VAL A 54 2.18 9.67 6.36
CA VAL A 54 1.04 10.17 7.13
C VAL A 54 1.07 11.71 7.22
N PRO A 55 -0.08 12.40 7.04
CA PRO A 55 -1.40 11.87 6.68
C PRO A 55 -1.48 11.45 5.20
N TYR A 56 -2.32 10.45 4.92
CA TYR A 56 -2.57 9.92 3.57
C TYR A 56 -4.06 9.96 3.21
N SER A 57 -4.36 10.03 1.92
CA SER A 57 -5.70 9.74 1.38
C SER A 57 -5.87 8.25 1.08
N TYR A 58 -7.10 7.80 0.86
CA TYR A 58 -7.36 6.43 0.37
C TYR A 58 -6.67 6.14 -0.96
N TYR A 59 -6.53 7.16 -1.82
CA TYR A 59 -5.79 7.02 -3.07
C TYR A 59 -4.30 6.76 -2.81
N ASP A 60 -3.68 7.47 -1.87
CA ASP A 60 -2.28 7.28 -1.51
C ASP A 60 -2.02 5.89 -0.90
N ALA A 61 -2.94 5.43 -0.03
CA ALA A 61 -2.88 4.08 0.54
C ALA A 61 -2.95 3.01 -0.57
N ALA A 62 -3.94 3.11 -1.46
CA ALA A 62 -4.08 2.20 -2.58
C ALA A 62 -2.84 2.25 -3.50
N LEU A 63 -2.33 3.45 -3.82
CA LEU A 63 -1.18 3.63 -4.71
C LEU A 63 0.08 3.01 -4.12
N SER A 64 0.31 3.19 -2.82
CA SER A 64 1.46 2.60 -2.13
C SER A 64 1.36 1.08 -2.10
N ILE A 65 0.22 0.54 -1.67
CA ILE A 65 0.02 -0.92 -1.50
C ILE A 65 0.06 -1.65 -2.84
N LEU A 66 -0.62 -1.13 -3.87
CA LEU A 66 -0.81 -1.83 -5.14
C LEU A 66 0.32 -1.60 -6.16
N LYS A 67 1.31 -0.76 -5.86
CA LYS A 67 2.44 -0.47 -6.76
C LYS A 67 3.08 -1.78 -7.27
N PRO A 68 3.27 -1.97 -8.59
CA PRO A 68 3.20 -0.97 -9.67
C PRO A 68 1.87 -0.93 -10.45
N ALA A 69 0.79 -1.55 -9.95
CA ALA A 69 -0.49 -1.52 -10.63
C ALA A 69 -1.06 -0.09 -10.70
N ARG A 70 -1.72 0.23 -11.83
CA ARG A 70 -2.35 1.54 -12.02
C ARG A 70 -3.76 1.52 -11.45
N ILE A 71 -4.06 2.49 -10.60
CA ILE A 71 -5.40 2.72 -10.06
C ILE A 71 -6.18 3.58 -11.05
N LEU A 72 -7.37 3.12 -11.41
CA LEU A 72 -8.30 3.78 -12.31
C LEU A 72 -9.33 4.62 -11.54
N GLY A 73 -9.63 4.23 -10.29
CA GLY A 73 -10.55 4.97 -9.42
C GLY A 73 -10.87 4.23 -8.13
N ILE A 74 -11.51 4.92 -7.19
CA ILE A 74 -12.01 4.36 -5.93
C ILE A 74 -13.45 4.82 -5.78
N ASN A 75 -14.38 3.86 -5.76
CA ASN A 75 -15.81 4.13 -5.63
C ASN A 75 -16.31 3.67 -4.27
N LEU A 76 -17.21 4.43 -3.65
CA LEU A 76 -18.01 3.95 -2.52
C LEU A 76 -19.25 3.23 -3.08
N LEU A 77 -19.43 1.96 -2.73
CA LEU A 77 -20.60 1.17 -3.08
C LEU A 77 -21.52 1.03 -1.88
N PHE A 78 -22.80 1.32 -2.12
CA PHE A 78 -23.88 1.08 -1.17
C PHE A 78 -24.52 -0.27 -1.49
N GLN A 79 -24.56 -1.16 -0.50
CA GLN A 79 -25.23 -2.45 -0.59
C GLN A 79 -26.60 -2.39 0.08
N LEU A 80 -27.44 -3.38 -0.28
CA LEU A 80 -28.70 -3.63 0.43
C LEU A 80 -28.43 -3.79 1.94
N LYS A 81 -29.36 -3.28 2.76
CA LYS A 81 -29.24 -3.21 4.23
C LYS A 81 -28.18 -2.24 4.75
N GLY A 82 -27.79 -1.23 3.97
CA GLY A 82 -26.96 -0.10 4.43
C GLY A 82 -25.48 -0.46 4.65
N LYS A 83 -25.03 -1.63 4.18
CA LYS A 83 -23.60 -1.95 4.18
C LYS A 83 -22.89 -1.14 3.10
N GLU A 84 -21.71 -0.65 3.41
CA GLU A 84 -20.89 0.12 2.47
C GLU A 84 -19.53 -0.54 2.28
N ARG A 85 -18.98 -0.47 1.06
CA ARG A 85 -17.63 -0.94 0.75
C ARG A 85 -16.95 -0.05 -0.28
N TYR A 86 -15.63 -0.02 -0.29
CA TYR A 86 -14.87 0.61 -1.36
C TYR A 86 -14.59 -0.39 -2.49
N LYS A 87 -14.84 0.02 -3.73
CA LYS A 87 -14.40 -0.67 -4.94
C LYS A 87 -13.20 0.06 -5.51
N VAL A 88 -12.01 -0.53 -5.39
CA VAL A 88 -10.78 0.01 -5.98
C VAL A 88 -10.62 -0.59 -7.37
N ARG A 89 -10.76 0.26 -8.39
CA ARG A 89 -10.65 -0.11 -9.80
C ARG A 89 -9.18 -0.09 -10.20
N VAL A 90 -8.68 -1.20 -10.68
CA VAL A 90 -7.28 -1.42 -11.04
C VAL A 90 -7.20 -1.87 -12.48
N GLN A 91 -6.22 -1.37 -13.20
CA GLN A 91 -6.00 -1.75 -14.59
C GLN A 91 -5.60 -3.23 -14.71
N LYS A 92 -6.26 -4.00 -15.58
CA LYS A 92 -6.21 -5.48 -15.62
C LYS A 92 -4.80 -6.04 -15.80
N TRP A 93 -3.98 -5.42 -16.64
CA TRP A 93 -2.59 -5.88 -16.83
C TRP A 93 -1.70 -5.68 -15.60
N GLY A 94 -2.14 -4.87 -14.63
CA GLY A 94 -1.48 -4.71 -13.33
C GLY A 94 -1.57 -5.95 -12.45
N MET A 95 -2.55 -6.84 -12.68
CA MET A 95 -2.81 -8.03 -11.86
C MET A 95 -1.58 -8.95 -11.74
N ILE A 96 -0.84 -9.14 -12.83
CA ILE A 96 0.37 -10.00 -12.88
C ILE A 96 1.51 -9.43 -12.03
N LYS A 97 1.51 -8.13 -11.76
CA LYS A 97 2.61 -7.42 -11.09
C LYS A 97 2.32 -7.09 -9.63
N LEU A 98 1.22 -7.59 -9.08
CA LEU A 98 0.83 -7.30 -7.71
C LEU A 98 1.86 -7.88 -6.71
N PRO A 99 2.11 -7.19 -5.59
CA PRO A 99 3.13 -7.60 -4.64
C PRO A 99 2.73 -8.76 -3.70
N SER A 100 1.45 -9.12 -3.65
CA SER A 100 0.88 -10.21 -2.87
C SER A 100 -0.44 -10.65 -3.53
N ASP A 101 -1.09 -11.68 -3.00
CA ASP A 101 -2.38 -12.16 -3.49
C ASP A 101 -3.52 -11.15 -3.24
N ILE A 102 -4.61 -11.28 -3.99
CA ILE A 102 -5.73 -10.33 -3.97
C ILE A 102 -6.35 -10.21 -2.57
N SER A 103 -6.51 -11.32 -1.85
CA SER A 103 -7.15 -11.33 -0.53
C SER A 103 -6.29 -10.58 0.50
N SER A 104 -4.98 -10.82 0.49
CA SER A 104 -4.03 -10.11 1.35
C SER A 104 -4.03 -8.60 1.08
N LEU A 105 -4.10 -8.19 -0.18
CA LEU A 105 -4.16 -6.78 -0.56
C LEU A 105 -5.48 -6.13 -0.13
N GLU A 106 -6.62 -6.80 -0.30
CA GLU A 106 -7.93 -6.31 0.15
C GLU A 106 -7.99 -6.14 1.67
N LYS A 107 -7.40 -7.07 2.43
CA LYS A 107 -7.28 -6.96 3.90
C LYS A 107 -6.43 -5.77 4.32
N LEU A 108 -5.24 -5.59 3.71
CA LEU A 108 -4.41 -4.42 3.99
C LEU A 108 -5.16 -3.13 3.68
N LEU A 109 -5.74 -3.01 2.49
CA LEU A 109 -6.51 -1.84 2.10
C LEU A 109 -7.68 -1.58 3.06
N THR A 110 -8.37 -2.62 3.52
CA THR A 110 -9.44 -2.51 4.52
C THR A 110 -8.93 -1.92 5.83
N ARG A 111 -7.75 -2.32 6.32
CA ARG A 111 -7.14 -1.73 7.53
C ARG A 111 -6.81 -0.24 7.33
N PHE A 112 -6.20 0.12 6.20
CA PHE A 112 -5.81 1.50 5.91
C PHE A 112 -6.99 2.42 5.55
N MET A 113 -8.09 1.87 5.02
CA MET A 113 -9.25 2.65 4.56
C MET A 113 -10.42 2.63 5.56
N GLY A 114 -10.37 1.78 6.59
CA GLY A 114 -11.35 1.69 7.68
C GLY A 114 -12.71 1.08 7.28
N LYS A 115 -12.81 0.52 6.08
CA LYS A 115 -14.03 -0.06 5.50
C LYS A 115 -13.64 -1.17 4.53
N GLU A 116 -14.50 -2.17 4.37
CA GLU A 116 -14.30 -3.29 3.43
C GLU A 116 -13.87 -2.77 2.06
N VAL A 117 -12.78 -3.31 1.52
CA VAL A 117 -12.25 -2.97 0.19
C VAL A 117 -12.31 -4.20 -0.71
N VAL A 118 -12.77 -4.01 -1.94
CA VAL A 118 -12.73 -5.02 -3.00
C VAL A 118 -11.94 -4.47 -4.19
N LEU A 119 -11.00 -5.25 -4.69
CA LEU A 119 -10.26 -4.96 -5.91
C LEU A 119 -11.07 -5.40 -7.13
N TYR A 120 -11.11 -4.55 -8.14
CA TYR A 120 -11.78 -4.86 -9.40
C TYR A 120 -10.88 -4.52 -10.59
N PHE A 121 -10.62 -5.51 -11.42
CA PHE A 121 -9.66 -5.42 -12.53
C PHE A 121 -10.37 -5.17 -13.85
N GLU A 122 -10.00 -4.08 -14.53
CA GLU A 122 -10.60 -3.58 -15.77
C GLU A 122 -9.57 -3.42 -16.89
#